data_AF-A0A7X0VI81-F1
#
_entry.id   AF-A0A7X0VI81-F1
#
_cell.length_a   1.000
_cell.length_b   1.000
_cell.length_c   1.000
_cell.angle_alpha   90.00
_cell.angle_beta   90.00
_cell.angle_gamma   90.00
#
_symmetry.space_group_name_H-M   'P 1'
#
loop_
_entity.id
_entity.type
_entity.pdbx_description
1 polymer ?
#
loop_
_entity_poly.entity_id
_entity_poly.type
_entity_poly.pdbx_seq_one_letter_code
_entity_poly.pdbx_strand_id
1 'polypeptide(L)' 'MKVNRIVANIDARNVAVARRFYEEALGLDRIMDHGWIVTYGSEANMGVQT' A
#
# COMPACT_ATOMS: atom_id res chain seq x y z
N MET A 1 -19.62 -14.85 -5.77
CA MET A 1 -18.23 -14.32 -5.78
C MET A 1 -18.26 -12.95 -5.13
N LYS A 2 -17.42 -12.69 -4.12
CA LYS A 2 -17.38 -11.41 -3.37
C LYS A 2 -15.97 -10.82 -3.49
N VAL A 3 -15.86 -9.55 -3.86
CA VAL A 3 -14.58 -8.84 -3.85
C VAL A 3 -14.22 -8.51 -2.40
N ASN A 4 -13.04 -8.94 -1.96
CA ASN A 4 -12.57 -8.70 -0.60
C ASN A 4 -11.76 -7.40 -0.48
N ARG A 5 -10.92 -7.12 -1.48
CA ARG A 5 -10.08 -5.91 -1.57
C ARG A 5 -9.63 -5.70 -3.01
N ILE A 6 -9.39 -4.44 -3.37
CA ILE A 6 -8.73 -4.03 -4.62
C ILE A 6 -7.47 -3.27 -4.20
N VAL A 7 -6.32 -3.64 -4.75
CA VAL A 7 -5.03 -3.05 -4.41
C VAL A 7 -4.42 -2.48 -5.68
N ALA A 8 -4.02 -1.22 -5.66
CA ALA A 8 -3.33 -0.60 -6.77
C ALA A 8 -1.86 -1.04 -6.78
N ASN A 9 -1.42 -1.62 -7.88
CA ASN A 9 -0.01 -1.96 -8.10
C ASN A 9 0.65 -0.83 -8.88
N ILE A 10 1.72 -0.28 -8.32
CA ILE A 10 2.46 0.85 -8.91
C ILE A 10 3.85 0.35 -9.27
N ASP A 11 4.23 0.51 -10.53
CA ASP A 11 5.58 0.15 -10.99
C ASP A 11 6.62 1.10 -10.36
N ALA A 12 7.69 0.54 -9.84
CA ALA A 12 8.74 1.28 -9.17
C ALA A 12 10.12 0.71 -9.51
N ARG A 13 11.03 1.58 -9.98
CA ARG A 13 12.43 1.21 -10.25
C ARG A 13 13.20 0.79 -8.99
N ASN A 14 12.79 1.29 -7.83
CA ASN A 14 13.33 0.92 -6.53
C ASN A 14 12.22 0.91 -5.49
N VAL A 15 11.74 -0.28 -5.15
CA VAL A 15 10.61 -0.47 -4.22
C VAL A 15 10.92 0.06 -2.82
N ALA A 16 12.20 0.07 -2.40
CA ALA A 16 12.58 0.55 -1.08
C ALA A 16 12.32 2.06 -0.86
N VAL A 17 12.23 2.85 -1.94
CA VAL A 17 11.94 4.29 -1.86
C VAL A 17 10.49 4.55 -1.43
N ALA A 18 9.58 3.59 -1.69
CA ALA A 18 8.17 3.72 -1.35
C ALA A 18 7.92 3.95 0.15
N ARG A 19 8.81 3.44 1.02
CA ARG A 19 8.74 3.61 2.48
C ARG A 19 8.64 5.07 2.91
N ARG A 20 9.46 5.94 2.31
CA ARG A 20 9.46 7.38 2.68
C ARG A 20 8.12 8.06 2.42
N PHE A 21 7.39 7.61 1.40
CA PHE A 21 6.12 8.22 1.06
C PHE A 21 4.95 7.52 1.76
N TYR A 22 4.80 6.21 1.59
CA TYR A 22 3.64 5.49 2.08
C TYR A 22 3.68 5.22 3.59
N GLU A 23 4.85 4.92 4.16
CA GLU A 23 4.98 4.64 5.59
C GLU A 23 5.23 5.92 6.38
N GLU A 24 6.27 6.69 6.03
CA GLU A 24 6.67 7.85 6.85
C GLU A 24 5.74 9.07 6.66
N ALA A 25 5.35 9.40 5.42
CA ALA A 25 4.55 10.59 5.15
C ALA A 25 3.03 10.33 5.29
N LEU A 26 2.55 9.17 4.82
CA LEU A 26 1.13 8.81 4.89
C LEU A 26 0.76 7.96 6.11
N GLY A 27 1.73 7.42 6.84
CA GLY A 27 1.47 6.62 8.04
C GLY A 27 0.88 5.23 7.76
N LEU A 28 1.11 4.66 6.58
CA LEU A 28 0.64 3.30 6.26
C LEU A 28 1.59 2.24 6.79
N ASP A 29 1.02 1.10 7.19
CA ASP A 29 1.78 -0.05 7.65
C ASP A 29 2.26 -0.89 6.46
N ARG A 30 3.52 -1.32 6.52
CA ARG A 30 4.02 -2.37 5.62
C ARG A 30 3.46 -3.73 6.06
N ILE A 31 2.45 -4.20 5.33
CA ILE A 31 1.73 -5.45 5.66
C ILE A 31 2.25 -6.68 4.89
N MET A 32 3.09 -6.48 3.87
CA MET A 32 3.76 -7.55 3.14
C MET A 32 5.05 -7.03 2.49
N ASP A 33 6.10 -7.85 2.50
CA ASP A 33 7.38 -7.56 1.85
C ASP A 33 7.97 -8.86 1.27
N HIS A 34 8.12 -8.91 -0.05
CA HIS A 34 8.76 -10.02 -0.77
C HIS A 34 10.02 -9.59 -1.51
N GLY A 35 10.57 -8.41 -1.20
CA GLY A 35 11.75 -7.83 -1.86
C GLY A 35 11.49 -7.24 -3.26
N TRP A 36 10.67 -7.91 -4.09
CA TRP A 36 10.27 -7.41 -5.42
C TRP A 36 8.93 -6.66 -5.40
N ILE A 37 8.11 -6.89 -4.37
CA ILE A 37 6.86 -6.16 -4.11
C ILE A 37 6.73 -5.91 -2.61
N VAL A 38 6.27 -4.70 -2.26
CA VAL A 38 5.94 -4.30 -0.90
C VAL A 38 4.51 -3.77 -0.92
N THR A 39 3.69 -4.20 0.04
CA THR A 39 2.31 -3.71 0.17
C THR A 39 2.18 -2.87 1.43
N TYR A 40 1.65 -1.67 1.25
CA TYR A 40 1.31 -0.74 2.31
C TYR A 40 -0.19 -0.66 2.47
N GLY A 41 -0.66 -0.62 3.71
CA GLY A 41 -2.09 -0.58 4.03
C GLY A 41 -2.37 0.07 5.37
N SER A 42 -3.65 0.19 5.69
CA SER A 42 -4.14 0.70 6.97
C SER A 42 -5.37 -0.11 7.35
N GLU A 43 -5.63 -0.26 8.64
CA GLU A 43 -6.90 -0.81 9.15
C GLU A 43 -8.06 0.21 9.09
N ALA A 44 -7.77 1.46 8.71
CA ALA A 44 -8.77 2.50 8.57
C ALA A 44 -9.81 2.14 7.49
N ASN A 45 -11.09 2.28 7.86
CA ASN A 45 -12.18 2.15 6.90
C ASN A 45 -12.28 3.45 6.09
N MET A 46 -12.02 3.37 4.78
CA MET A 46 -12.18 4.52 3.89
C MET A 46 -13.58 4.57 3.29
N GLY A 47 -14.25 5.71 3.45
CA GLY A 47 -15.48 6.03 2.72
C GLY A 47 -15.22 6.28 1.24
N VAL A 48 -16.30 6.29 0.45
CA VAL A 48 -16.22 6.73 -0.95
C VAL A 48 -15.78 8.20 -0.99
N GLN A 49 -14.70 8.49 -1.70
CA GLN A 49 -14.33 9.86 -2.04
C GLN A 49 -15.15 10.27 -3.27
N THR A 50 -16.02 11.28 -3.11
CA THR A 50 -16.85 11.87 -4.18
C THR A 50 -16.24 13.15 -4.70
#